data_AF-A0A1G0ARC3-F1
#
_entry.id   AF-A0A1G0ARC3-F1
#
_cell.length_a   1.000
_cell.length_b   1.000
_cell.length_c   1.000
_cell.angle_alpha   90.00
_cell.angle_beta   90.00
_cell.angle_gamma   90.00
#
_symmetry.space_group_name_H-M   'P 1'
#
loop_
_entity.id
_entity.type
_entity.pdbx_description
1 polymer ?
#
loop_
_entity_poly.entity_id
_entity_poly.type
_entity_poly.pdbx_seq_one_letter_code
_entity_poly.pdbx_strand_id
1 'polypeptide(L)' 'IREQLKTGKMTLHEVLGRDNDEVMGKMRVAYLLASLPRVGKTTARKVMEEIGIDESRRVQGLGKRQKEALLARFSRR' A
#
# COMPACT_ATOMS: atom_id res chain seq x y z
N ILE A 1 12.90 -2.78 0.98
CA ILE A 1 11.47 -2.46 0.70
C ILE A 1 11.08 -1.08 1.21
N ARG A 2 11.02 -0.82 2.53
CA ARG A 2 10.63 0.51 3.05
C ARG A 2 11.44 1.67 2.49
N GLU A 3 12.78 1.59 2.52
CA GLU A 3 13.63 2.64 1.93
C GLU A 3 13.49 2.74 0.41
N GLN A 4 13.22 1.64 -0.29
CA GLN A 4 12.98 1.65 -1.73
C GLN A 4 11.66 2.37 -2.07
N LEU A 5 10.61 2.17 -1.26
CA LEU A 5 9.34 2.90 -1.38
C LEU A 5 9.50 4.38 -1.05
N LYS A 6 10.21 4.70 0.04
CA LYS A 6 10.46 6.08 0.47
C LYS A 6 11.29 6.89 -0.54
N THR A 7 12.22 6.23 -1.24
CA THR A 7 13.07 6.85 -2.27
C THR A 7 12.48 6.79 -3.67
N GLY A 8 11.33 6.12 -3.86
CA GLY A 8 10.70 5.93 -5.17
C GLY A 8 11.40 4.89 -6.06
N LYS A 9 12.43 4.19 -5.56
CA LYS A 9 13.06 3.04 -6.25
C LYS A 9 12.12 1.85 -6.44
N MET A 10 11.05 1.80 -5.65
CA MET A 10 9.96 0.86 -5.82
C MET A 10 8.64 1.61 -5.69
N THR A 11 7.73 1.35 -6.60
CA THR A 11 6.42 1.99 -6.66
C THR A 11 5.36 1.16 -5.94
N LEU A 12 4.26 1.82 -5.56
CA LEU A 12 3.09 1.12 -5.03
C LEU A 12 2.53 0.10 -6.03
N HIS A 13 2.56 0.43 -7.32
CA HIS A 13 2.10 -0.47 -8.38
C HIS A 13 2.90 -1.78 -8.41
N GLU A 14 4.22 -1.69 -8.35
CA GLU A 14 5.10 -2.87 -8.32
C GLU A 14 4.88 -3.73 -7.08
N VAL A 15 4.65 -3.14 -5.91
CA VAL A 15 4.34 -3.91 -4.70
C VAL A 15 2.99 -4.63 -4.83
N LEU A 16 1.95 -3.93 -5.30
CA LEU A 16 0.61 -4.50 -5.42
C LEU A 16 0.49 -5.56 -6.53
N GLY A 17 1.37 -5.52 -7.53
CA GLY A 17 1.51 -6.54 -8.57
C GLY A 17 2.36 -7.75 -8.16
N ARG A 18 3.05 -7.69 -7.02
CA ARG A 18 3.81 -8.80 -6.42
C ARG A 18 3.12 -9.31 -5.15
N ASP A 19 1.80 -9.29 -5.12
CA ASP A 19 1.02 -9.73 -3.97
C ASP A 19 1.14 -11.23 -3.66
N ASN A 20 1.57 -12.04 -4.64
CA ASN A 20 1.89 -13.45 -4.48
C ASN A 20 3.32 -13.71 -3.96
N ASP A 21 4.17 -12.68 -3.87
CA ASP A 21 5.51 -12.80 -3.27
C ASP A 21 5.37 -12.98 -1.76
N GLU A 22 6.14 -13.90 -1.18
CA GLU A 22 5.99 -14.26 0.23
C GLU A 22 6.22 -13.07 1.18
N VAL A 23 7.18 -12.19 0.85
CA VAL A 23 7.55 -11.05 1.70
C VAL A 23 6.56 -9.91 1.48
N MET A 24 6.24 -9.58 0.23
CA MET A 24 5.34 -8.48 -0.10
C MET A 24 3.90 -8.79 0.27
N GLY A 25 3.42 -9.98 -0.07
CA GLY A 25 2.05 -10.45 0.19
C GLY A 25 1.72 -10.44 1.68
N LYS A 26 2.66 -10.86 2.52
CA LYS A 26 2.52 -10.86 3.99
C LYS A 26 2.64 -9.46 4.60
N MET A 27 3.05 -8.41 3.89
CA MET A 27 3.16 -7.06 4.47
C MET A 27 1.79 -6.50 4.86
N ARG A 28 1.68 -5.82 6.01
CA ARG A 28 0.46 -5.06 6.35
C ARG A 28 0.33 -3.83 5.47
N VAL A 29 -0.88 -3.59 4.97
CA VAL A 29 -1.17 -2.45 4.09
C VAL A 29 -0.88 -1.13 4.79
N ALA A 30 -1.20 -1.00 6.08
CA ALA A 30 -0.88 0.21 6.86
C ALA A 30 0.62 0.56 6.86
N TYR A 31 1.50 -0.45 6.96
CA TYR A 31 2.95 -0.24 6.92
C TYR A 31 3.45 0.09 5.51
N LEU A 32 2.88 -0.57 4.49
CA LEU A 32 3.17 -0.26 3.10
C LEU A 32 2.88 1.21 2.79
N LEU A 33 1.66 1.67 3.11
CA LEU A 33 1.23 3.04 2.83
C LEU A 33 2.04 4.06 3.62
N ALA A 34 2.31 3.81 4.91
CA ALA A 34 3.14 4.69 5.74
C ALA A 34 4.64 4.69 5.34
N SER A 35 5.05 3.81 4.41
CA SER A 35 6.39 3.81 3.83
C SER A 35 6.49 4.64 2.55
N LEU A 36 5.37 5.11 2.01
CA LEU A 36 5.35 5.96 0.83
C LEU A 36 5.85 7.37 1.14
N PRO A 37 6.46 8.07 0.16
CA PRO A 37 6.92 9.43 0.36
C PRO A 37 5.77 10.34 0.79
N ARG A 38 5.98 11.13 1.85
CA ARG A 38 4.99 12.09 2.38
C ARG A 38 3.70 11.46 2.92
N VAL A 39 3.70 10.16 3.24
CA VAL A 39 2.55 9.47 3.86
C VAL A 39 2.95 8.97 5.24
N GLY A 40 2.33 9.56 6.28
CA GLY A 40 2.50 9.13 7.67
C GLY A 40 1.47 8.09 8.10
N LYS A 41 1.61 7.57 9.33
CA LYS A 41 0.68 6.58 9.92
C LYS A 41 -0.78 7.06 9.91
N THR A 42 -1.02 8.33 10.24
CA THR A 42 -2.37 8.92 10.28
C THR A 42 -2.99 8.98 8.89
N THR A 43 -2.24 9.45 7.89
CA THR A 43 -2.69 9.51 6.49
C THR A 43 -2.96 8.11 5.94
N ALA A 44 -2.09 7.14 6.24
CA ALA A 44 -2.27 5.75 5.83
C ALA A 44 -3.58 5.16 6.37
N ARG A 45 -3.85 5.32 7.67
CA ARG A 45 -5.09 4.85 8.29
C ARG A 45 -6.33 5.49 7.65
N LYS A 46 -6.32 6.82 7.49
CA LYS A 46 -7.44 7.54 6.89
C LYS A 46 -7.74 7.07 5.47
N VAL A 47 -6.72 6.87 4.64
CA VAL A 47 -6.90 6.34 3.28
C VAL A 47 -7.44 4.91 3.29
N MET A 48 -6.98 4.06 4.22
CA MET A 48 -7.51 2.71 4.36
C MET A 48 -9.00 2.72 4.75
N GLU A 49 -9.38 3.56 5.70
CA GLU A 49 -10.78 3.75 6.13
C GLU A 49 -11.66 4.22 4.97
N GLU A 50 -11.23 5.27 4.24
CA GLU A 50 -11.93 5.81 3.06
C GLU A 50 -12.17 4.75 1.96
N ILE A 51 -11.24 3.79 1.81
CA ILE A 51 -11.32 2.72 0.80
C ILE A 51 -12.04 1.47 1.35
N GLY A 52 -12.30 1.39 2.65
CA GLY A 52 -12.87 0.20 3.30
C GLY A 52 -11.86 -0.96 3.41
N ILE A 53 -10.62 -0.65 3.81
CA ILE A 53 -9.56 -1.62 4.06
C ILE A 53 -9.36 -1.76 5.57
N ASP A 54 -9.59 -2.96 6.09
CA ASP A 54 -9.36 -3.28 7.50
C ASP A 54 -7.90 -3.02 7.95
N GLU A 55 -7.67 -2.54 9.17
CA GLU A 55 -6.33 -2.22 9.68
C GLU A 55 -5.39 -3.44 9.73
N SER A 56 -5.94 -4.65 9.92
CA SER A 56 -5.18 -5.90 9.94
C SER A 56 -4.84 -6.43 8.54
N ARG A 57 -5.39 -5.82 7.49
CA ARG A 57 -5.27 -6.28 6.10
C ARG A 57 -3.81 -6.36 5.64
N ARG A 58 -3.51 -7.44 4.93
CA ARG A 58 -2.22 -7.67 4.25
C ARG A 58 -2.36 -7.47 2.74
N VAL A 59 -1.25 -7.23 2.06
CA VAL A 59 -1.21 -6.95 0.61
C VAL A 59 -1.85 -8.07 -0.21
N GLN A 60 -1.55 -9.34 0.12
CA GLN A 60 -2.16 -10.51 -0.54
C GLN A 60 -3.68 -10.61 -0.33
N GLY A 61 -4.22 -9.94 0.69
CA GLY A 61 -5.65 -9.95 1.01
C GLY A 61 -6.43 -8.79 0.38
N LEU A 62 -5.79 -7.92 -0.40
CA LEU A 62 -6.43 -6.79 -1.06
C LEU A 62 -7.24 -7.26 -2.27
N GLY A 63 -8.53 -6.93 -2.27
CA GLY A 63 -9.39 -7.15 -3.44
C GLY A 63 -9.01 -6.24 -4.61
N LYS A 64 -9.39 -6.63 -5.83
CA LYS A 64 -9.12 -5.87 -7.06
C LYS A 64 -9.49 -4.38 -6.95
N ARG A 65 -10.72 -4.10 -6.48
CA ARG A 65 -11.23 -2.72 -6.28
C ARG A 65 -10.40 -1.92 -5.26
N GLN A 66 -9.91 -2.56 -4.20
CA GLN A 66 -9.09 -1.89 -3.19
C GLN A 66 -7.71 -1.54 -3.77
N LYS A 67 -7.11 -2.45 -4.56
CA LYS A 67 -5.84 -2.17 -5.26
C LYS A 67 -6.01 -1.01 -6.24
N GLU A 68 -7.07 -1.03 -7.05
CA GLU A 68 -7.39 0.05 -8.00
C GLU A 68 -7.60 1.40 -7.29
N ALA A 69 -8.34 1.42 -6.18
CA ALA A 69 -8.56 2.62 -5.39
C ALA A 69 -7.26 3.18 -4.78
N LEU A 70 -6.40 2.32 -4.25
CA LEU A 70 -5.08 2.71 -3.77
C LEU A 70 -4.21 3.28 -4.90
N LEU A 71 -4.17 2.61 -6.05
CA LEU A 71 -3.44 3.11 -7.22
C LEU A 71 -3.98 4.46 -7.67
N ALA A 72 -5.30 4.63 -7.80
CA ALA A 72 -5.91 5.89 -8.15
C ALA A 72 -5.52 7.01 -7.17
N ARG A 73 -5.58 6.73 -5.86
CA ARG A 73 -5.23 7.66 -4.78
C ARG A 73 -3.79 8.16 -4.81
N PHE A 74 -2.87 7.33 -5.30
CA PHE A 74 -1.43 7.61 -5.32
C PHE A 74 -0.84 7.75 -6.74
N SER A 75 -1.64 7.66 -7.81
CA SER A 75 -1.22 7.70 -9.22
C SER A 75 -0.66 9.05 -9.69
N ARG A 76 -1.03 10.16 -9.04
CA ARG A 76 -0.66 11.53 -9.43
C ARG A 76 0.55 12.09 -8.66
N ARG A 77 1.45 11.25 -8.16
CA ARG A 77 2.52 11.70 -7.24
C ARG A 77 3.88 11.12 -7.52
#